data_AF-A0A9P0LLD9-F1
#
_entry.id   AF-A0A9P0LLD9-F1
#
_cell.length_a   1.000
_cell.length_b   1.000
_cell.length_c   1.000
_cell.angle_alpha   90.00
_cell.angle_beta   90.00
_cell.angle_gamma   90.00
#
_symmetry.space_group_name_H-M   'P 1'
#
loop_
_entity.id
_entity.type
_entity.pdbx_description
1 polymer ?
#
loop_
_entity_poly.entity_id
_entity_poly.type
_entity_poly.pdbx_seq_one_letter_code
_entity_poly.pdbx_strand_id
1 'polypeptide(L)'
;MAGTLRRLIFSASAPLSGITKGYVALGGGNLALFGTACLFTWPEHFDDVISRFEDDTPIDRTQFLDDSCYRGTVGSCFSTTLGSVLHELYHTFDLGHSKDGIMGRGFDNICKVFTNPQICKSSSFHNKIEFKEQLSTCSLKHVDKNMKKDFTVIRRTEEVDDTLLTKSCAVLLSFHRWLNNYPTQTSHLSFDSSNKVVKSTAGVRVVEIRQTEDELILQSWVFISKVLKFSFQIPQNVLSELNNQNLIILVEDSIGTIIKEEFVA
;
A
#
# COMPACT_ATOMS: atom_id res chain seq x y z
N MET A 1 10.30 28.79 3.45
CA MET A 1 11.29 28.54 4.51
C MET A 1 11.83 27.14 4.32
N ALA A 2 13.14 27.00 4.14
CA ALA A 2 13.81 25.76 3.81
C ALA A 2 13.64 24.72 4.92
N GLY A 3 12.94 23.62 4.62
CA GLY A 3 12.74 22.49 5.52
C GLY A 3 13.82 21.43 5.28
N THR A 4 14.63 21.18 6.30
CA THR A 4 15.63 20.12 6.36
C THR A 4 14.99 18.75 6.08
N LEU A 5 15.31 18.14 4.93
CA LEU A 5 14.98 16.74 4.61
C LEU A 5 15.63 15.82 5.66
N ARG A 6 14.82 15.24 6.55
CA ARG A 6 15.26 14.15 7.44
C ARG A 6 14.81 12.81 6.88
N ARG A 7 15.82 12.02 6.50
CA ARG A 7 15.90 10.55 6.33
C ARG A 7 14.66 9.79 6.84
N LEU A 8 13.89 9.22 5.91
CA LEU A 8 13.05 8.03 6.16
C LEU A 8 13.86 6.85 5.62
N ILE A 9 14.37 6.02 6.52
CA ILE A 9 15.07 4.78 6.22
C ILE A 9 14.08 3.67 6.52
N PHE A 10 13.70 2.87 5.52
CA PHE A 10 13.12 1.55 5.76
C PHE A 10 14.18 0.72 6.48
N SER A 11 13.94 0.36 7.73
CA SER A 11 14.94 -0.32 8.55
C SER A 11 14.93 -1.82 8.22
N ALA A 12 15.59 -2.14 7.11
CA ALA A 12 16.40 -3.34 7.15
C ALA A 12 17.47 -3.14 8.24
N SER A 13 17.72 -4.20 9.01
CA SER A 13 18.51 -4.23 10.24
C SER A 13 19.81 -3.41 10.24
N ALA A 14 20.34 -3.15 11.44
CA ALA A 14 21.37 -2.17 11.77
C ALA A 14 22.75 -2.17 11.04
N PRO A 15 23.17 -3.07 10.13
CA PRO A 15 24.43 -2.88 9.39
C PRO A 15 24.38 -1.83 8.26
N LEU A 16 23.20 -1.39 7.82
CA LEU A 16 23.04 -0.67 6.54
C LEU A 16 23.58 0.77 6.47
N SER A 17 23.93 1.40 7.60
CA SER A 17 24.39 2.80 7.59
C SER A 17 25.75 3.01 6.89
N GLY A 18 26.50 1.94 6.60
CA GLY A 18 27.77 2.00 5.87
C GLY A 18 27.66 1.82 4.35
N ILE A 19 26.66 1.08 3.87
CA ILE A 19 26.59 0.59 2.48
C ILE A 19 25.76 1.53 1.58
N THR A 20 24.72 2.15 2.12
CA THR A 20 23.82 3.00 1.32
C THR A 20 23.52 4.32 2.03
N LYS A 21 23.76 5.44 1.33
CA LYS A 21 23.37 6.77 1.79
C LYS A 21 21.98 7.12 1.26
N GLY A 22 20.94 6.72 2.00
CA GLY A 22 19.55 7.11 1.72
C GLY A 22 18.81 6.13 0.83
N TYR A 23 18.09 5.20 1.47
CA TYR A 23 17.05 4.39 0.84
C TYR A 23 15.70 4.91 1.32
N VAL A 24 14.76 5.11 0.40
CA VAL A 24 13.43 5.65 0.67
C VAL A 24 12.45 5.09 -0.34
N ALA A 25 11.25 4.75 0.10
CA ALA A 25 10.10 4.40 -0.72
C ALA A 25 8.89 5.07 -0.07
N LEU A 26 8.37 6.16 -0.63
CA LEU A 26 7.28 6.91 -0.01
C LEU A 26 6.32 7.40 -1.08
N GLY A 27 5.05 7.12 -0.89
CA GLY A 27 3.94 7.51 -1.73
C GLY A 27 2.85 8.15 -0.91
N GLY A 28 2.23 9.19 -1.47
CA GLY A 28 1.10 9.85 -0.85
C GLY A 28 0.78 11.18 -1.52
N GLY A 29 -0.50 11.56 -1.51
CA GLY A 29 -0.97 12.70 -2.29
C GLY A 29 -0.69 12.46 -3.77
N ASN A 30 -0.03 13.40 -4.46
CA ASN A 30 0.24 13.29 -5.91
C ASN A 30 1.70 12.93 -6.23
N LEU A 31 2.44 12.33 -5.29
CA LEU A 31 3.86 12.06 -5.46
C LEU A 31 4.26 10.71 -4.85
N ALA A 32 5.07 9.97 -5.60
CA ALA A 32 5.84 8.84 -5.11
C ALA A 32 7.34 9.10 -5.30
N LEU A 33 8.14 8.76 -4.29
CA LEU A 33 9.59 8.88 -4.27
C LEU A 33 10.20 7.51 -3.98
N PHE A 34 11.12 7.08 -4.84
CA PHE A 34 11.82 5.81 -4.68
C PHE A 34 13.34 5.99 -4.80
N GLY A 35 14.09 5.34 -3.90
CA GLY A 35 15.54 5.41 -3.82
C GLY A 35 16.24 4.45 -4.79
N THR A 36 17.46 4.79 -5.19
CA THR A 36 18.20 4.04 -6.22
C THR A 36 18.94 2.81 -5.69
N ALA A 37 18.91 2.57 -4.39
CA ALA A 37 19.79 1.62 -3.70
C ALA A 37 19.69 0.17 -4.20
N CYS A 38 18.51 -0.24 -4.67
CA CYS A 38 18.27 -1.58 -5.19
C CYS A 38 18.13 -1.63 -6.73
N LEU A 39 18.30 -0.50 -7.43
CA LEU A 39 18.16 -0.46 -8.90
C LEU A 39 19.21 -1.32 -9.63
N PHE A 40 20.32 -1.67 -8.97
CA PHE A 40 21.28 -2.64 -9.53
C PHE A 40 20.65 -4.01 -9.81
N THR A 41 19.52 -4.33 -9.15
CA THR A 41 18.78 -5.57 -9.40
C THR A 41 17.77 -5.45 -10.53
N TRP A 42 17.47 -4.23 -11.00
CA TRP A 42 16.47 -4.00 -12.05
C TRP A 42 17.02 -4.34 -13.44
N PRO A 43 16.16 -4.78 -14.37
CA PRO A 43 16.56 -5.04 -15.74
C PRO A 43 16.96 -3.73 -16.44
N GLU A 44 18.00 -3.79 -17.28
CA GLU A 44 18.42 -2.64 -18.11
C GLU A 44 17.55 -2.50 -19.37
N HIS A 45 16.97 -3.62 -19.84
CA HIS A 45 16.10 -3.67 -21.01
C HIS A 45 14.79 -4.38 -20.69
N PHE A 46 13.73 -4.03 -21.41
CA PHE A 46 12.40 -4.61 -21.20
C PHE A 46 12.39 -6.14 -21.41
N ASP A 47 13.15 -6.64 -22.38
CA ASP A 47 13.21 -8.09 -22.68
C ASP A 47 13.84 -8.90 -21.54
N ASP A 48 14.58 -8.25 -20.63
CA ASP A 48 15.24 -8.88 -19.48
C ASP A 48 14.33 -9.01 -18.24
N VAL A 49 13.08 -8.51 -18.28
CA VAL A 49 12.21 -8.48 -17.09
C VAL A 49 11.99 -9.89 -16.51
N ILE A 50 11.66 -10.86 -17.37
CA ILE A 50 11.39 -12.24 -16.92
C ILE A 50 12.66 -12.91 -16.42
N SER A 51 13.75 -12.84 -17.19
CA SER A 51 15.04 -13.44 -16.81
C SER A 51 15.57 -12.82 -15.52
N ARG A 52 15.28 -11.54 -15.26
CA ARG A 52 15.68 -10.88 -14.02
C ARG A 52 14.88 -11.35 -12.81
N PHE A 53 13.59 -11.63 -12.93
CA PHE A 53 12.83 -12.25 -11.85
C PHE A 53 13.34 -13.65 -11.49
N GLU A 54 13.88 -14.37 -12.47
CA GLU A 54 14.42 -15.73 -12.34
C GLU A 54 15.90 -15.75 -11.90
N ASP A 55 16.52 -14.59 -11.66
CA ASP A 55 17.92 -14.49 -11.25
C ASP A 55 18.13 -14.90 -9.78
N ASP A 56 18.55 -16.15 -9.60
CA ASP A 56 18.88 -16.76 -8.30
C ASP A 56 20.29 -16.34 -7.78
N THR A 57 21.00 -15.41 -8.45
CA THR A 57 22.32 -14.94 -7.99
C THR A 57 22.23 -14.36 -6.57
N PRO A 58 23.04 -14.84 -5.61
CA PRO A 58 23.07 -14.28 -4.27
C PRO A 58 23.57 -12.83 -4.26
N ILE A 59 22.90 -11.96 -3.50
CA ILE A 59 23.35 -10.58 -3.33
C ILE A 59 24.56 -10.54 -2.39
N ASP A 60 25.64 -9.91 -2.84
CA ASP A 60 26.77 -9.58 -1.97
C ASP A 60 26.39 -8.44 -1.01
N ARG A 61 25.90 -8.82 0.17
CA ARG A 61 25.48 -7.92 1.25
C ARG A 61 26.63 -7.11 1.86
N THR A 62 27.88 -7.35 1.47
CA THR A 62 29.02 -6.50 1.87
C THR A 62 29.14 -5.26 0.99
N GLN A 63 28.60 -5.31 -0.23
CA GLN A 63 28.70 -4.25 -1.23
C GLN A 63 27.34 -3.60 -1.55
N PHE A 64 26.26 -4.37 -1.48
CA PHE A 64 24.94 -3.93 -1.94
C PHE A 64 23.86 -4.05 -0.85
N LEU A 65 22.84 -3.20 -0.95
CA LEU A 65 21.62 -3.33 -0.16
C LEU A 65 20.82 -4.55 -0.64
N ASP A 66 20.37 -5.35 0.32
CA ASP A 66 19.46 -6.47 0.06
C ASP A 66 18.08 -6.17 0.68
N ASP A 67 17.14 -5.77 -0.17
CA ASP A 67 15.73 -5.56 0.19
C ASP A 67 14.82 -6.70 -0.34
N SER A 68 15.37 -7.90 -0.48
CA SER A 68 14.64 -9.07 -1.00
C SER A 68 13.63 -9.69 -0.02
N CYS A 69 13.26 -9.01 1.07
CA CYS A 69 12.49 -9.59 2.17
C CYS A 69 13.10 -10.92 2.66
N TYR A 70 14.41 -10.92 2.91
CA TYR A 70 15.21 -12.07 3.40
C TYR A 70 15.39 -13.25 2.43
N ARG A 71 14.98 -13.15 1.16
CA ARG A 71 15.17 -14.22 0.16
C ARG A 71 16.60 -14.28 -0.40
N GLY A 72 17.31 -13.16 -0.43
CA GLY A 72 18.75 -13.07 -0.67
C GLY A 72 19.22 -13.13 -2.12
N THR A 73 18.32 -13.18 -3.11
CA THR A 73 18.67 -13.24 -4.53
C THR A 73 18.39 -11.93 -5.27
N VAL A 74 19.08 -11.71 -6.39
CA VAL A 74 18.86 -10.56 -7.29
C VAL A 74 17.39 -10.47 -7.72
N GLY A 75 16.82 -11.56 -8.25
CA GLY A 75 15.43 -11.58 -8.70
C GLY A 75 14.42 -11.37 -7.57
N SER A 76 14.73 -11.85 -6.37
CA SER A 76 13.90 -11.59 -5.19
C SER A 76 13.93 -10.13 -4.74
N CYS A 77 15.07 -9.46 -4.82
CA CYS A 77 15.22 -8.03 -4.50
C CYS A 77 14.56 -7.17 -5.58
N PHE A 78 14.69 -7.54 -6.85
CA PHE A 78 13.95 -6.92 -7.94
C PHE A 78 12.43 -7.02 -7.72
N SER A 79 11.92 -8.20 -7.36
CA SER A 79 10.50 -8.41 -7.04
C SER A 79 10.00 -7.49 -5.92
N THR A 80 10.67 -7.49 -4.76
CA THR A 80 10.25 -6.62 -3.65
C THR A 80 10.28 -5.15 -4.02
N THR A 81 11.34 -4.70 -4.70
CA THR A 81 11.55 -3.27 -4.95
C THR A 81 10.64 -2.74 -6.05
N LEU A 82 10.37 -3.53 -7.09
CA LEU A 82 9.32 -3.21 -8.07
C LEU A 82 7.93 -3.19 -7.43
N GLY A 83 7.64 -4.17 -6.56
CA GLY A 83 6.40 -4.20 -5.81
C GLY A 83 6.23 -2.98 -4.90
N SER A 84 7.30 -2.56 -4.20
CA SER A 84 7.31 -1.37 -3.37
C SER A 84 7.07 -0.11 -4.20
N VAL A 85 7.72 0.04 -5.36
CA VAL A 85 7.40 1.14 -6.30
C VAL A 85 5.93 1.16 -6.66
N LEU A 86 5.34 0.00 -6.95
CA LEU A 86 3.92 -0.11 -7.28
C LEU A 86 3.02 0.26 -6.09
N HIS A 87 3.37 -0.14 -4.88
CA HIS A 87 2.69 0.23 -3.64
C HIS A 87 2.67 1.74 -3.42
N GLU A 88 3.84 2.39 -3.51
CA GLU A 88 3.94 3.84 -3.35
C GLU A 88 3.23 4.59 -4.48
N LEU A 89 3.30 4.07 -5.71
CA LEU A 89 2.55 4.62 -6.84
C LEU A 89 1.04 4.54 -6.58
N TYR A 90 0.53 3.45 -6.03
CA TYR A 90 -0.89 3.30 -5.71
C TYR A 90 -1.37 4.25 -4.61
N HIS A 91 -0.52 4.62 -3.65
CA HIS A 91 -0.83 5.72 -2.74
C HIS A 91 -1.09 7.04 -3.46
N THR A 92 -0.51 7.25 -4.65
CA THR A 92 -0.79 8.46 -5.45
C THR A 92 -2.18 8.49 -6.08
N PHE A 93 -2.87 7.35 -6.07
CA PHE A 93 -4.26 7.20 -6.50
C PHE A 93 -5.21 7.04 -5.29
N ASP A 94 -4.79 7.52 -4.12
CA ASP A 94 -5.54 7.45 -2.86
C ASP A 94 -5.80 6.04 -2.32
N LEU A 95 -5.09 5.00 -2.78
CA LEU A 95 -5.23 3.65 -2.20
C LEU A 95 -4.67 3.64 -0.78
N GLY A 96 -5.47 3.18 0.18
CA GLY A 96 -5.02 2.95 1.57
C GLY A 96 -4.37 1.58 1.74
N HIS A 97 -3.73 1.35 2.89
CA HIS A 97 -3.18 0.03 3.19
C HIS A 97 -4.28 -1.02 3.32
N SER A 98 -3.98 -2.26 2.94
CA SER A 98 -4.86 -3.42 3.16
C SER A 98 -4.14 -4.53 3.89
N LYS A 99 -4.89 -5.43 4.54
CA LYS A 99 -4.31 -6.59 5.26
C LYS A 99 -3.57 -7.53 4.32
N ASP A 100 -4.09 -7.69 3.12
CA ASP A 100 -3.59 -8.57 2.07
C ASP A 100 -3.42 -7.79 0.76
N GLY A 101 -2.79 -8.38 -0.25
CA GLY A 101 -2.64 -7.72 -1.55
C GLY A 101 -1.38 -6.84 -1.65
N ILE A 102 -1.23 -6.17 -2.79
CA ILE A 102 -0.13 -5.23 -3.07
C ILE A 102 -0.11 -4.06 -2.09
N MET A 103 -1.28 -3.57 -1.64
CA MET A 103 -1.39 -2.53 -0.61
C MET A 103 -1.16 -3.07 0.82
N GLY A 104 -0.88 -4.36 0.97
CA GLY A 104 -0.37 -5.00 2.18
C GLY A 104 1.06 -5.49 1.99
N ARG A 105 1.38 -6.73 2.36
CA ARG A 105 2.71 -7.35 2.12
C ARG A 105 2.80 -8.18 0.84
N GLY A 106 1.76 -8.18 0.02
CA GLY A 106 1.72 -8.93 -1.23
C GLY A 106 2.66 -8.43 -2.31
N PHE A 107 3.08 -7.16 -2.23
CA PHE A 107 4.00 -6.56 -3.19
C PHE A 107 5.37 -7.25 -3.22
N ASP A 108 5.79 -7.90 -2.12
CA ASP A 108 7.03 -8.68 -2.06
C ASP A 108 7.10 -9.76 -3.15
N ASN A 109 5.94 -10.24 -3.60
CA ASN A 109 5.78 -11.41 -4.44
C ASN A 109 5.37 -11.06 -5.88
N ILE A 110 5.52 -9.80 -6.33
CA ILE A 110 5.07 -9.37 -7.67
C ILE A 110 5.62 -10.25 -8.81
N CYS A 111 6.75 -10.94 -8.61
CA CYS A 111 7.26 -11.97 -9.53
C CYS A 111 6.18 -12.97 -9.99
N LYS A 112 5.25 -13.37 -9.10
CA LYS A 112 4.19 -14.35 -9.40
C LYS A 112 3.23 -13.91 -10.50
N VAL A 113 3.11 -12.60 -10.75
CA VAL A 113 2.30 -12.07 -11.86
C VAL A 113 2.98 -12.32 -13.21
N PHE A 114 4.31 -12.35 -13.24
CA PHE A 114 5.11 -12.44 -14.46
C PHE A 114 5.62 -13.85 -14.74
N THR A 115 5.93 -14.62 -13.69
CA THR A 115 6.54 -15.94 -13.78
C THR A 115 5.57 -17.03 -13.33
N ASN A 116 5.85 -18.28 -13.71
CA ASN A 116 5.09 -19.42 -13.20
C ASN A 116 5.23 -19.48 -11.66
N PRO A 117 4.13 -19.62 -10.88
CA PRO A 117 4.18 -19.68 -9.41
C PRO A 117 5.14 -20.75 -8.86
N GLN A 118 5.41 -21.81 -9.64
CA GLN A 118 6.34 -22.88 -9.29
C GLN A 118 7.83 -22.47 -9.37
N ILE A 119 8.15 -21.36 -10.04
CA ILE A 119 9.53 -20.85 -10.23
C ILE A 119 9.93 -19.89 -9.11
N CYS A 120 9.00 -19.06 -8.62
CA CYS A 120 9.23 -18.27 -7.41
C CYS A 120 9.26 -19.24 -6.22
N LYS A 121 10.44 -19.83 -5.94
CA LYS A 121 10.67 -20.64 -4.74
C LYS A 121 10.44 -19.72 -3.55
N SER A 122 9.20 -19.73 -3.05
CA SER A 122 8.91 -19.40 -1.67
C SER A 122 9.71 -20.40 -0.85
N SER A 123 10.98 -20.07 -0.54
CA SER A 123 11.71 -20.81 0.46
C SER A 123 10.90 -20.66 1.74
N SER A 124 10.13 -21.70 2.07
CA SER A 124 9.41 -21.86 3.31
C SER A 124 10.41 -21.70 4.46
N PHE A 125 10.63 -20.47 4.89
CA PHE A 125 11.13 -20.19 6.22
C PHE A 125 9.91 -20.10 7.12
N HIS A 126 9.53 -21.31 7.58
CA HIS A 126 8.69 -21.53 8.73
C HIS A 126 9.19 -20.67 9.90
N ASN A 127 8.28 -19.86 10.44
CA ASN A 127 8.46 -18.87 11.52
C ASN A 127 9.11 -17.54 11.08
N LYS A 128 8.30 -16.66 10.47
CA LYS A 128 8.62 -15.23 10.39
C LYS A 128 8.54 -14.62 11.79
N ILE A 129 9.65 -14.09 12.29
CA ILE A 129 9.62 -12.99 13.26
C ILE A 129 9.38 -11.74 12.42
N GLU A 130 8.14 -11.29 12.38
CA GLU A 130 7.79 -10.04 11.72
C GLU A 130 8.15 -8.91 12.69
N PHE A 131 9.13 -8.11 12.31
CA PHE A 131 9.32 -6.82 12.96
C PHE A 131 8.09 -6.00 12.60
N LYS A 132 7.28 -5.66 13.61
CA LYS A 132 6.28 -4.62 13.47
C LYS A 132 7.02 -3.30 13.41
N GLU A 133 7.63 -3.00 12.25
CA GLU A 133 7.94 -1.62 11.94
C GLU A 133 6.60 -0.91 11.87
N GLN A 134 6.34 -0.01 12.81
CA GLN A 134 5.23 0.91 12.71
C GLN A 134 5.46 1.69 11.42
N LEU A 135 4.83 1.23 10.33
CA LEU A 135 4.68 1.91 9.06
C LEU A 135 3.80 3.14 9.34
N SER A 136 4.40 4.19 9.90
CA SER A 136 3.76 5.48 10.03
C SER A 136 4.05 6.30 8.78
N THR A 137 3.02 6.46 7.95
CA THR A 137 3.01 7.45 6.86
C THR A 137 2.65 8.85 7.35
N CYS A 138 2.55 9.08 8.67
CA CYS A 138 1.96 10.30 9.20
C CYS A 138 2.97 11.25 9.87
N SER A 139 3.21 12.37 9.19
CA SER A 139 3.60 13.70 9.70
C SER A 139 4.91 13.80 10.51
N LEU A 140 5.78 14.75 10.10
CA LEU A 140 7.08 15.11 10.71
C LEU A 140 6.99 15.68 12.15
N LYS A 141 6.24 15.07 13.06
CA LYS A 141 6.11 15.52 14.45
C LYS A 141 6.45 14.38 15.40
N HIS A 142 7.65 14.49 15.98
CA HIS A 142 8.21 13.69 17.07
C HIS A 142 8.53 12.21 16.77
N VAL A 143 9.78 11.97 16.34
CA VAL A 143 10.43 10.65 16.53
C VAL A 143 10.95 10.59 17.96
N ASP A 144 10.29 9.82 18.80
CA ASP A 144 10.73 9.56 20.18
C ASP A 144 11.83 8.49 20.20
N LYS A 145 12.92 8.72 20.94
CA LYS A 145 14.16 7.92 20.86
C LYS A 145 14.09 6.54 21.54
N ASN A 146 12.93 6.11 22.03
CA ASN A 146 12.77 4.92 22.88
C ASN A 146 11.60 4.02 22.46
N MET A 147 11.54 3.60 21.19
CA MET A 147 10.59 2.56 20.78
C MET A 147 11.13 1.17 21.13
N LYS A 148 10.46 0.48 22.06
CA LYS A 148 10.63 -0.96 22.26
C LYS A 148 10.10 -1.69 21.02
N LYS A 149 10.90 -2.59 20.46
CA LYS A 149 10.53 -3.43 19.33
C LYS A 149 9.67 -4.58 19.83
N ASP A 150 8.35 -4.48 19.66
CA ASP A 150 7.44 -5.59 19.91
C ASP A 150 7.39 -6.53 18.70
N PHE A 151 7.45 -7.83 18.95
CA PHE A 151 7.46 -8.88 17.94
C PHE A 151 6.08 -9.56 17.89
N THR A 152 5.55 -9.77 16.69
CA THR A 152 4.37 -10.62 16.48
C THR A 152 4.71 -11.74 15.51
N VAL A 153 4.48 -12.98 15.94
CA VAL A 153 4.62 -14.17 15.10
C VAL A 153 3.31 -14.34 14.33
N ILE A 154 3.25 -13.88 13.08
CA ILE A 154 2.11 -14.16 12.21
C ILE A 154 2.31 -15.53 11.56
N ARG A 155 1.53 -16.52 12.00
CA ARG A 155 1.42 -17.82 11.32
C ARG A 155 0.49 -17.66 10.12
N ARG A 156 1.04 -17.50 8.92
CA ARG A 156 0.26 -17.56 7.67
C ARG A 156 0.10 -19.04 7.28
N THR A 157 -1.10 -19.56 7.50
CA THR A 157 -1.54 -20.86 6.97
C THR A 157 -2.11 -20.63 5.57
N GLU A 158 -1.61 -21.41 4.61
CA GLU A 158 -1.99 -21.49 3.17
C GLU A 158 -1.40 -20.42 2.24
N GLU A 159 -0.89 -20.89 1.09
CA GLU A 159 -0.34 -20.11 -0.03
C GLU A 159 -1.47 -19.39 -0.79
N VAL A 160 -2.16 -18.46 -0.12
CA VAL A 160 -3.06 -17.55 -0.82
C VAL A 160 -2.18 -16.59 -1.63
N ASP A 161 -2.41 -16.53 -2.94
CA ASP A 161 -1.78 -15.54 -3.80
C ASP A 161 -2.10 -14.14 -3.27
N ASP A 162 -1.09 -13.47 -2.75
CA ASP A 162 -1.19 -12.16 -2.13
C ASP A 162 -0.85 -11.03 -3.10
N THR A 163 -0.61 -11.31 -4.39
CA THR A 163 -0.25 -10.29 -5.39
C THR A 163 -1.43 -9.54 -6.00
N LEU A 164 -2.60 -9.59 -5.35
CA LEU A 164 -3.84 -8.98 -5.82
C LEU A 164 -4.03 -7.52 -5.36
N LEU A 165 -4.94 -6.81 -6.03
CA LEU A 165 -5.58 -5.63 -5.48
C LEU A 165 -6.88 -6.03 -4.79
N THR A 166 -7.14 -5.51 -3.59
CA THR A 166 -8.43 -5.73 -2.94
C THR A 166 -9.56 -5.16 -3.80
N LYS A 167 -10.78 -5.66 -3.61
CA LYS A 167 -11.93 -5.23 -4.41
C LYS A 167 -12.17 -3.73 -4.33
N SER A 168 -12.01 -3.11 -3.16
CA SER A 168 -12.21 -1.67 -3.01
C SER A 168 -11.10 -0.87 -3.68
N CYS A 169 -9.83 -1.27 -3.53
CA CYS A 169 -8.69 -0.67 -4.23
C CYS A 169 -8.83 -0.75 -5.77
N ALA A 170 -9.21 -1.91 -6.30
CA ALA A 170 -9.40 -2.10 -7.74
C ALA A 170 -10.55 -1.24 -8.29
N VAL A 171 -11.64 -1.11 -7.53
CA VAL A 171 -12.75 -0.23 -7.93
C VAL A 171 -12.33 1.24 -7.85
N LEU A 172 -11.60 1.63 -6.80
CA LEU A 172 -11.06 2.99 -6.65
C LEU A 172 -10.21 3.37 -7.88
N LEU A 173 -9.30 2.50 -8.30
CA LEU A 173 -8.52 2.73 -9.53
C LEU A 173 -9.40 2.81 -10.78
N SER A 174 -10.40 1.92 -10.92
CA SER A 174 -11.23 1.86 -12.13
C SER A 174 -12.09 3.10 -12.36
N PHE A 175 -12.48 3.79 -11.28
CA PHE A 175 -13.28 5.01 -11.34
C PHE A 175 -12.45 6.27 -11.08
N HIS A 176 -11.15 6.14 -10.77
CA HIS A 176 -10.26 7.28 -10.55
C HIS A 176 -10.26 8.23 -11.74
N ARG A 177 -10.27 9.54 -11.49
CA ARG A 177 -10.39 10.58 -12.51
C ARG A 177 -9.36 10.51 -13.64
N TRP A 178 -8.17 10.00 -13.34
CA TRP A 178 -7.08 9.86 -14.32
C TRP A 178 -7.17 8.60 -15.17
N LEU A 179 -7.96 7.61 -14.74
CA LEU A 179 -8.07 6.30 -15.39
C LEU A 179 -9.45 6.07 -16.04
N ASN A 180 -10.45 6.85 -15.63
CA ASN A 180 -11.81 6.74 -16.15
C ASN A 180 -12.03 7.54 -17.46
N ASN A 181 -13.18 7.29 -18.11
CA ASN A 181 -13.55 7.93 -19.37
C ASN A 181 -14.36 9.24 -19.21
N TYR A 182 -14.46 9.78 -17.99
CA TYR A 182 -15.30 10.95 -17.67
C TYR A 182 -14.52 12.13 -17.06
N PRO A 183 -13.33 12.51 -17.59
CA PRO A 183 -12.43 13.45 -16.91
C PRO A 183 -12.99 14.88 -16.78
N THR A 184 -13.95 15.26 -17.62
CA THR A 184 -14.52 16.63 -17.66
C THR A 184 -15.82 16.79 -16.88
N GLN A 185 -16.37 15.71 -16.32
CA GLN A 185 -17.62 15.80 -15.56
C GLN A 185 -17.36 16.23 -14.12
N THR A 186 -18.35 16.91 -13.54
CA THR A 186 -18.34 17.33 -12.14
C THR A 186 -19.55 16.75 -11.44
N SER A 187 -19.37 16.29 -10.22
CA SER A 187 -20.42 15.79 -9.35
C SER A 187 -20.31 16.47 -8.00
N HIS A 188 -21.45 16.63 -7.36
CA HIS A 188 -21.49 16.93 -5.94
C HIS A 188 -21.44 15.63 -5.15
N LEU A 189 -20.37 15.46 -4.37
CA LEU A 189 -20.14 14.37 -3.43
C LEU A 189 -19.95 14.98 -2.04
N SER A 190 -20.65 14.47 -1.03
CA SER A 190 -20.61 15.01 0.32
C SER A 190 -20.80 13.92 1.36
N PHE A 191 -20.13 14.08 2.50
CA PHE A 191 -20.35 13.27 3.69
C PHE A 191 -20.94 14.11 4.83
N ASP A 192 -22.04 13.64 5.38
CA ASP A 192 -22.65 14.20 6.59
C ASP A 192 -22.12 13.41 7.79
N SER A 193 -21.14 13.98 8.50
CA SER A 193 -20.52 13.36 9.66
C SER A 193 -21.50 13.18 10.83
N SER A 194 -22.51 14.04 10.99
CA SER A 194 -23.49 13.91 12.07
C SER A 194 -24.40 12.71 11.87
N ASN A 195 -24.86 12.50 10.64
CA ASN A 195 -25.75 11.38 10.31
C ASN A 195 -25.02 10.14 9.77
N LYS A 196 -23.71 10.25 9.53
CA LYS A 196 -22.86 9.20 8.92
C LYS A 196 -23.38 8.77 7.54
N VAL A 197 -23.83 9.75 6.75
CA VAL A 197 -24.44 9.54 5.43
C VAL A 197 -23.60 10.16 4.34
N VAL A 198 -23.30 9.38 3.32
CA VAL A 198 -22.67 9.78 2.07
C VAL A 198 -23.74 10.04 1.02
N LYS A 199 -23.60 11.12 0.25
CA LYS A 199 -24.47 11.43 -0.90
C LYS A 199 -23.64 11.83 -2.11
N SER A 200 -23.99 11.28 -3.27
CA SER A 200 -23.39 11.63 -4.57
C SER A 200 -24.48 11.85 -5.61
N THR A 201 -24.30 12.86 -6.45
CA THR A 201 -25.13 13.10 -7.65
C THR A 201 -24.78 12.17 -8.82
N ALA A 202 -23.57 11.62 -8.86
CA ALA A 202 -23.12 10.66 -9.89
C ALA A 202 -23.25 9.19 -9.45
N GLY A 203 -23.57 8.95 -8.17
CA GLY A 203 -23.69 7.62 -7.59
C GLY A 203 -22.36 7.11 -7.05
N VAL A 204 -22.37 6.73 -5.77
CA VAL A 204 -21.25 6.22 -4.99
C VAL A 204 -20.78 4.86 -5.54
N ARG A 205 -19.47 4.65 -5.60
CA ARG A 205 -18.82 3.41 -6.05
C ARG A 205 -18.04 2.73 -4.95
N VAL A 206 -17.31 3.48 -4.15
CA VAL A 206 -16.51 2.98 -3.03
C VAL A 206 -16.78 3.84 -1.82
N VAL A 207 -16.92 3.20 -0.67
CA VAL A 207 -16.82 3.81 0.66
C VAL A 207 -15.83 2.99 1.46
N GLU A 208 -14.82 3.62 2.03
CA GLU A 208 -13.85 3.00 2.92
C GLU A 208 -13.80 3.75 4.24
N ILE A 209 -13.63 3.00 5.33
CA ILE A 209 -13.27 3.53 6.64
C ILE A 209 -11.84 3.08 6.90
N ARG A 210 -10.96 4.03 7.18
CA ARG A 210 -9.52 3.82 7.37
C ARG A 210 -9.06 4.35 8.72
N GLN A 211 -7.98 3.77 9.24
CA GLN A 211 -7.26 4.32 10.39
C GLN A 211 -6.58 5.65 10.02
N THR A 212 -6.42 6.53 11.00
CA THR A 212 -5.76 7.83 10.79
C THR A 212 -4.24 7.74 10.75
N GLU A 213 -3.66 6.73 11.40
CA GLU A 213 -2.22 6.62 11.62
C GLU A 213 -1.47 6.11 10.38
N ASP A 214 -2.04 5.13 9.68
CA ASP A 214 -1.42 4.44 8.55
C ASP A 214 -2.38 4.24 7.37
N GLU A 215 -3.58 4.82 7.42
CA GLU A 215 -4.62 4.63 6.39
C GLU A 215 -5.01 3.16 6.14
N LEU A 216 -4.83 2.28 7.12
CA LEU A 216 -5.28 0.89 7.02
C LEU A 216 -6.79 0.82 6.85
N ILE A 217 -7.25 0.16 5.79
CA ILE A 217 -8.65 -0.07 5.49
C ILE A 217 -9.23 -1.05 6.51
N LEU A 218 -10.12 -0.54 7.36
CA LEU A 218 -10.84 -1.31 8.37
C LEU A 218 -12.09 -1.96 7.78
N GLN A 219 -12.83 -1.19 6.97
CA GLN A 219 -14.05 -1.64 6.33
C GLN A 219 -14.23 -0.97 4.97
N SER A 220 -14.80 -1.71 4.02
CA SER A 220 -15.11 -1.17 2.69
C SER A 220 -16.45 -1.65 2.16
N TRP A 221 -17.09 -0.81 1.35
CA TRP A 221 -18.29 -1.11 0.59
C TRP A 221 -18.11 -0.71 -0.86
N VAL A 222 -18.56 -1.58 -1.77
CA VAL A 222 -18.35 -1.44 -3.21
C VAL A 222 -19.68 -1.57 -3.95
N PHE A 223 -19.96 -0.63 -4.86
CA PHE A 223 -21.23 -0.50 -5.59
C PHE A 223 -21.00 -0.48 -7.10
N ILE A 224 -20.77 -1.66 -7.69
CA ILE A 224 -20.54 -1.83 -9.13
C ILE A 224 -21.79 -2.20 -9.94
N SER A 225 -22.97 -2.14 -9.32
CA SER A 225 -24.22 -2.56 -9.97
C SER A 225 -24.69 -1.57 -11.06
N LYS A 226 -25.56 -2.05 -11.97
CA LYS A 226 -26.26 -1.20 -12.95
C LYS A 226 -27.14 -0.14 -12.29
N VAL A 227 -27.71 -0.45 -11.13
CA VAL A 227 -28.48 0.51 -10.34
C VAL A 227 -27.53 1.33 -9.48
N LEU A 228 -27.44 2.63 -9.75
CA LEU A 228 -26.59 3.56 -9.03
C LEU A 228 -27.06 3.75 -7.59
N LYS A 229 -26.10 3.95 -6.68
CA LYS A 229 -26.36 4.25 -5.27
C LYS A 229 -26.02 5.72 -5.00
N PHE A 230 -27.04 6.57 -5.00
CA PHE A 230 -26.85 8.01 -4.78
C PHE A 230 -26.69 8.41 -3.31
N SER A 231 -27.01 7.50 -2.38
CA SER A 231 -26.84 7.69 -0.94
C SER A 231 -26.44 6.38 -0.28
N PHE A 232 -25.59 6.47 0.73
CA PHE A 232 -25.19 5.34 1.56
C PHE A 232 -25.05 5.80 3.01
N GLN A 233 -25.63 5.07 3.95
CA GLN A 233 -25.46 5.30 5.38
C GLN A 233 -24.57 4.22 5.97
N ILE A 234 -23.57 4.61 6.76
CA ILE A 234 -22.70 3.65 7.43
C ILE A 234 -23.53 2.81 8.40
N PRO A 235 -23.47 1.47 8.35
CA PRO A 235 -24.22 0.61 9.26
C PRO A 235 -23.87 0.85 10.74
N GLN A 236 -24.89 0.95 11.60
CA GLN A 236 -24.71 1.26 13.01
C GLN A 236 -23.86 0.23 13.78
N ASN A 237 -23.95 -1.05 13.39
CA ASN A 237 -23.14 -2.12 13.99
C ASN A 237 -21.64 -1.89 13.75
N VAL A 238 -21.26 -1.40 12.58
CA VAL A 238 -19.85 -1.07 12.28
C VAL A 238 -19.38 0.11 13.10
N LEU A 239 -20.21 1.16 13.23
CA LEU A 239 -19.88 2.31 14.08
C LEU A 239 -19.69 1.91 15.55
N SER A 240 -20.54 1.02 16.07
CA SER A 240 -20.40 0.52 17.44
C SER A 240 -19.13 -0.30 17.67
N GLU A 241 -18.66 -1.05 16.67
CA GLU A 241 -17.42 -1.82 16.75
C GLU A 241 -16.18 -0.92 16.74
N LEU A 242 -16.25 0.22 16.04
CA LEU A 242 -15.17 1.20 15.92
C LEU A 242 -15.06 2.16 17.12
N ASN A 243 -16.09 2.24 17.96
CA ASN A 243 -16.04 2.76 19.33
C ASN A 243 -15.41 4.17 19.50
N ASN A 244 -16.01 5.22 18.94
CA ASN A 244 -15.57 6.63 19.09
C ASN A 244 -14.11 6.91 18.68
N GLN A 245 -13.52 6.07 17.82
CA GLN A 245 -12.20 6.33 17.25
C GLN A 245 -12.29 7.47 16.23
N ASN A 246 -11.22 8.28 16.15
CA ASN A 246 -11.04 9.19 15.02
C ASN A 246 -10.56 8.38 13.82
N LEU A 247 -11.27 8.47 12.71
CA LEU A 247 -11.07 7.64 11.52
C LEU A 247 -11.17 8.51 10.27
N ILE A 248 -10.69 7.98 9.16
CA ILE A 248 -10.84 8.60 7.84
C ILE A 248 -11.97 7.88 7.10
N ILE A 249 -12.91 8.62 6.56
CA ILE A 249 -13.80 8.13 5.51
C ILE A 249 -13.21 8.52 4.16
N LEU A 250 -13.08 7.56 3.25
CA LEU A 250 -12.80 7.82 1.85
C LEU A 250 -13.99 7.36 1.01
N VAL A 251 -14.44 8.21 0.09
CA VAL A 251 -15.53 7.89 -0.82
C VAL A 251 -15.16 8.31 -2.23
N GLU A 252 -15.48 7.46 -3.19
CA GLU A 252 -15.42 7.76 -4.61
C GLU A 252 -16.77 7.50 -5.29
N ASP A 253 -17.11 8.35 -6.27
CA ASP A 253 -18.28 8.18 -7.12
C ASP A 253 -17.97 7.78 -8.58
N SER A 254 -19.02 7.62 -9.38
CA SER A 254 -18.92 7.07 -10.75
C SER A 254 -18.11 7.89 -11.74
N ILE A 255 -17.77 9.14 -11.42
CA ILE A 255 -16.99 10.01 -12.29
C ILE A 255 -15.59 10.31 -11.72
N GLY A 256 -15.22 9.68 -10.60
CA GLY A 256 -13.91 9.86 -9.97
C GLY A 256 -13.80 11.14 -9.16
N THR A 257 -14.91 11.63 -8.59
CA THR A 257 -14.84 12.60 -7.50
C THR A 257 -14.58 11.84 -6.20
N ILE A 258 -13.53 12.25 -5.48
CA ILE A 258 -13.12 11.64 -4.21
C ILE A 258 -13.33 12.66 -3.09
N ILE A 259 -13.87 12.18 -1.96
CA ILE A 259 -13.78 12.89 -0.67
C ILE A 259 -12.99 12.02 0.31
N LYS A 260 -12.17 12.67 1.13
CA LYS A 260 -11.37 12.05 2.18
C LYS A 260 -11.42 12.96 3.40
N GLU A 261 -12.14 12.54 4.43
CA GLU A 261 -12.45 13.38 5.60
C GLU A 261 -12.28 12.60 6.90
N GLU A 262 -11.84 13.29 7.96
CA GLU A 262 -11.78 12.71 9.30
C GLU A 262 -13.16 12.77 9.98
N PHE A 263 -13.51 11.73 10.74
CA PHE A 263 -14.74 11.66 11.52
C PHE A 263 -14.60 10.76 12.73
N VAL A 264 -15.45 10.99 13.72
CA VAL A 264 -15.55 10.13 14.92
C VAL A 264 -16.68 9.12 14.71
N ALA A 265 -16.37 7.83 14.81
CA ALA A 265 -17.33 6.72 14.62
C ALA A 265 -18.37 6.61 15.73
#